data_AF-A0A1J4J534-F1
#
_entry.id   AF-A0A1J4J534-F1
#
_cell.length_a   1.000
_cell.length_b   1.000
_cell.length_c   1.000
_cell.angle_alpha   90.00
_cell.angle_beta   90.00
_cell.angle_gamma   90.00
#
_symmetry.space_group_name_H-M   'P 1'
#
loop_
_entity.id
_entity.type
_entity.pdbx_description
1 polymer ?
#
loop_
_entity_poly.entity_id
_entity_poly.type
_entity_poly.pdbx_seq_one_letter_code
_entity_poly.pdbx_strand_id
1 'polypeptide(L)'
;MEREEYMNDSELQEKEKAMLKSIDQSIEGYMKKGAIVITKHSIHNPIEQKQQHNYKYKQYKNELNTGKFEAQESDIGNINLQFDLSPPSSLIRNDHLQERHLTQEQRFKKMMSFYTNEPTISAIVDRAQLEAEKSYITNMKKPCSELLNNQKRLVKIKKHLNKKMKSNPNILQEQYNLLESKFNTAPKKTDAFTRDDVLQKVAELMNDLSSIHKTNDELQDQIQIISKAKATLEMEKSGIEVAISVEKERLSKAQQRFNQLIGRNSELLEM
;
A
#
# COMPACT_ATOMS: atom_id res chain seq x y z
N MET A 1 27.08 36.24 38.43
CA MET A 1 26.03 37.01 37.72
C MET A 1 26.25 36.74 36.25
N GLU A 2 25.64 35.69 35.73
CA GLU A 2 25.64 35.38 34.30
C GLU A 2 24.36 36.00 33.72
N ARG A 3 24.52 36.88 32.73
CA ARG A 3 23.40 37.49 32.01
C ARG A 3 23.00 36.52 30.90
N GLU A 4 21.82 35.95 30.99
CA GLU A 4 21.18 35.28 29.86
C GLU A 4 20.78 36.35 28.83
N GLU A 5 21.39 36.29 27.65
CA GLU A 5 21.01 37.09 26.49
C GLU A 5 19.72 36.52 25.91
N TYR A 6 18.60 37.20 26.17
CA TYR A 6 17.34 36.92 25.51
C TYR A 6 17.46 37.33 24.03
N MET A 7 17.45 36.34 23.14
CA MET A 7 17.31 36.56 21.70
C MET A 7 16.05 37.39 21.44
N ASN A 8 16.22 38.51 20.74
CA ASN A 8 15.19 39.50 20.50
C ASN A 8 14.14 38.93 19.52
N ASP A 9 12.84 39.04 19.80
CA ASP A 9 11.75 38.45 18.98
C ASP A 9 11.83 38.84 17.49
N SER A 10 12.45 39.98 17.19
CA SER A 10 12.72 40.47 15.83
C SER A 10 13.69 39.56 15.05
N GLU A 11 14.71 38.98 15.68
CA GLU A 11 15.65 38.07 15.01
C GLU A 11 15.04 36.71 14.71
N LEU A 12 14.08 36.28 15.54
CA LEU A 12 13.35 35.03 15.37
C LEU A 12 12.43 35.13 14.15
N GLN A 13 11.74 36.27 13.99
CA GLN A 13 10.91 36.56 12.82
C GLN A 13 11.73 36.68 11.53
N GLU A 14 12.95 37.25 11.59
CA GLU A 14 13.83 37.32 10.42
C GLU A 14 14.31 35.94 9.96
N LYS A 15 14.64 35.05 10.91
CA LYS A 15 15.03 33.66 10.61
C LYS A 15 13.87 32.84 10.03
N GLU A 16 12.67 33.04 10.56
CA GLU A 16 11.46 32.40 10.02
C GLU A 16 11.18 32.86 8.59
N LYS A 17 11.31 34.15 8.30
CA LYS A 17 11.15 34.71 6.95
C LYS A 17 12.22 34.20 5.97
N ALA A 18 13.46 34.04 6.43
CA ALA A 18 14.54 33.46 5.62
C ALA A 18 14.28 31.97 5.30
N MET A 19 13.75 31.21 6.26
CA MET A 19 13.37 29.82 6.07
C MET A 19 12.23 29.67 5.05
N LEU A 20 11.16 30.47 5.18
CA LEU A 20 10.04 30.47 4.25
C LEU A 20 10.50 30.78 2.82
N LYS A 21 11.41 31.74 2.65
CA LYS A 21 11.99 32.08 1.34
C LYS A 21 12.81 30.93 0.73
N SER A 22 13.51 30.14 1.56
CA SER A 22 14.24 28.95 1.10
C SER A 22 13.31 27.83 0.65
N ILE A 23 12.15 27.70 1.29
CA ILE A 23 11.11 26.72 0.92
C ILE A 23 10.50 27.10 -0.44
N ASP A 24 10.14 28.36 -0.63
CA ASP A 24 9.58 28.85 -1.90
C ASP A 24 10.53 28.66 -3.08
N GLN A 25 11.83 28.92 -2.89
CA GLN A 25 12.86 28.68 -3.91
C GLN A 25 13.01 27.20 -4.27
N SER A 26 12.84 26.30 -3.29
CA SER A 26 12.90 24.85 -3.52
C SER A 26 11.69 24.35 -4.30
N ILE A 27 10.50 24.90 -4.02
CA ILE A 27 9.25 24.59 -4.72
C ILE A 27 9.33 25.08 -6.18
N GLU A 28 9.82 26.31 -6.42
CA GLU A 28 10.04 26.82 -7.79
C GLU A 28 11.04 25.95 -8.58
N GLY A 29 12.12 25.49 -7.93
CA GLY A 29 13.10 24.60 -8.55
C GLY A 29 12.51 23.26 -8.97
N TYR A 30 11.55 22.73 -8.19
CA TYR A 30 10.84 21.50 -8.51
C TYR A 30 9.82 21.69 -9.64
N MET A 31 9.05 22.78 -9.60
CA MET A 31 8.06 23.13 -10.63
C MET A 31 8.74 23.33 -11.99
N LYS A 32 9.91 23.98 -12.03
CA LYS A 32 10.67 24.21 -13.28
C LYS A 32 11.33 22.94 -13.83
N LYS A 33 11.64 21.93 -12.99
CA LYS A 33 12.20 20.63 -13.42
C LYS A 33 11.13 19.61 -13.87
N GLY A 34 9.85 19.89 -13.66
CA GLY A 34 8.73 19.02 -14.02
C GLY A 34 8.27 19.09 -15.48
N ALA A 35 8.83 19.97 -16.31
CA ALA A 35 8.50 20.05 -17.74
C ALA A 35 9.41 19.12 -18.58
N ILE A 36 9.41 17.82 -18.29
CA ILE A 36 9.92 16.82 -19.24
C ILE A 36 8.82 16.62 -20.30
N VAL A 37 9.06 17.20 -21.48
CA VAL A 37 8.27 17.00 -22.69
C VAL A 37 8.24 15.51 -23.02
N ILE A 38 7.10 14.85 -22.83
CA ILE A 38 6.87 13.49 -23.31
C ILE A 38 6.67 13.56 -24.83
N THR A 39 7.75 13.48 -25.59
CA THR A 39 7.66 13.14 -27.01
C THR A 39 7.22 11.68 -27.14
N LYS A 40 6.00 11.49 -27.63
CA LYS A 40 5.43 10.22 -28.05
C LYS A 40 6.31 9.58 -29.12
N HIS A 41 7.07 8.54 -28.79
CA HIS A 41 7.37 7.40 -29.67
C HIS A 41 7.94 6.25 -28.83
N SER A 42 7.20 5.14 -28.72
CA SER A 42 7.85 3.83 -28.63
C SER A 42 6.97 2.80 -29.30
N ILE A 43 7.39 2.48 -30.51
CA ILE A 43 6.97 1.33 -31.30
C ILE A 43 7.46 0.06 -30.58
N HIS A 44 6.69 -1.00 -30.72
CA HIS A 44 7.00 -2.39 -30.43
C HIS A 44 8.49 -2.74 -30.71
N ASN A 45 9.17 -3.35 -29.73
CA ASN A 45 10.35 -4.18 -29.98
C ASN A 45 10.34 -5.40 -29.02
N PRO A 46 10.81 -6.57 -29.48
CA PRO A 46 10.72 -7.82 -28.75
C PRO A 46 11.70 -7.86 -27.58
N ILE A 47 11.45 -8.77 -26.64
CA ILE A 47 12.22 -8.99 -25.41
C ILE A 47 13.71 -9.22 -25.76
N GLU A 48 14.53 -8.19 -25.58
CA GLU A 48 15.98 -8.32 -25.61
C GLU A 48 16.45 -9.00 -24.31
N GLN A 49 17.23 -10.07 -24.48
CA GLN A 49 17.94 -10.74 -23.40
C GLN A 49 18.82 -9.70 -22.69
N LYS A 50 18.57 -9.49 -21.39
CA LYS A 50 19.38 -8.60 -20.54
C LYS A 50 20.84 -9.03 -20.59
N GLN A 51 21.67 -8.28 -21.30
CA GLN A 51 23.12 -8.33 -21.10
C GLN A 51 23.40 -7.95 -19.64
N GLN A 52 24.18 -8.78 -18.95
CA GLN A 52 24.62 -8.54 -17.59
C GLN A 52 25.26 -7.15 -17.49
N HIS A 53 24.82 -6.35 -16.52
CA HIS A 53 25.31 -5.00 -16.27
C HIS A 53 26.82 -5.02 -15.90
N ASN A 54 27.70 -4.81 -16.88
CA ASN A 54 29.12 -4.51 -16.67
C ASN A 54 29.38 -3.08 -16.12
N TYR A 55 28.33 -2.38 -15.68
CA TYR A 55 28.36 -0.95 -15.34
C TYR A 55 29.26 -0.64 -14.12
N LYS A 56 29.37 -1.58 -13.16
CA LYS A 56 30.15 -1.36 -11.93
C LYS A 56 31.67 -1.30 -12.17
N TYR A 57 32.19 -2.01 -13.17
CA TYR A 57 33.64 -2.13 -13.38
C TYR A 57 34.29 -0.89 -14.01
N LYS A 58 33.55 -0.19 -14.89
CA LYS A 58 34.05 1.04 -15.54
C LYS A 58 34.07 2.24 -14.58
N GLN A 59 33.10 2.32 -13.66
CA GLN A 59 33.08 3.36 -12.62
C GLN A 59 34.26 3.22 -11.67
N TYR A 60 34.57 2.01 -11.21
CA TYR A 60 35.66 1.79 -10.26
C TYR A 60 37.05 2.18 -10.81
N LYS A 61 37.37 1.83 -12.07
CA LYS A 61 38.63 2.27 -12.71
C LYS A 61 38.72 3.79 -12.89
N ASN A 62 37.60 4.45 -13.21
CA ASN A 62 37.56 5.90 -13.31
C ASN A 62 37.70 6.57 -11.94
N GLU A 63 37.14 5.98 -10.89
CA GLU A 63 37.24 6.49 -9.51
C GLU A 63 38.64 6.28 -8.91
N LEU A 64 39.35 5.21 -9.31
CA LEU A 64 40.75 4.98 -9.01
C LEU A 64 41.67 5.99 -9.75
N ASN A 65 41.45 6.19 -11.05
CA ASN A 65 42.22 7.16 -11.84
C ASN A 65 42.00 8.62 -11.42
N THR A 66 40.85 8.93 -10.80
CA THR A 66 40.53 10.26 -10.26
C THR A 66 41.03 10.45 -8.83
N GLY A 67 41.75 9.49 -8.26
CA GLY A 67 42.36 9.57 -6.93
C GLY A 67 41.32 9.56 -5.80
N LYS A 68 40.08 9.17 -6.08
CA LYS A 68 38.98 9.17 -5.11
C LYS A 68 39.11 8.06 -4.07
N PHE A 69 39.89 7.02 -4.39
CA PHE A 69 40.23 5.91 -3.51
C PHE A 69 41.73 5.60 -3.63
N GLU A 70 42.42 5.40 -2.50
CA GLU A 70 43.72 4.73 -2.47
C GLU A 70 43.49 3.23 -2.36
N ALA A 71 43.67 2.48 -3.46
CA ALA A 71 43.56 1.04 -3.42
C ALA A 71 44.95 0.42 -3.19
N GLN A 72 45.06 -0.46 -2.19
CA GLN A 72 46.20 -1.37 -2.08
C GLN A 72 45.98 -2.55 -3.04
N GLU A 73 47.03 -3.04 -3.70
CA GLU A 73 46.94 -4.18 -4.66
C GLU A 73 46.30 -5.45 -4.04
N SER A 74 46.28 -5.57 -2.71
CA SER A 74 45.59 -6.62 -1.96
C SER A 74 44.07 -6.66 -2.15
N ASP A 75 43.42 -5.53 -2.46
CA ASP A 75 41.97 -5.46 -2.66
C ASP A 75 41.54 -6.05 -4.01
N ILE A 76 42.44 -6.09 -4.99
CA ILE A 76 42.19 -6.69 -6.31
C ILE A 76 42.24 -8.23 -6.21
N GLY A 77 43.10 -8.76 -5.34
CA GLY A 77 43.26 -10.21 -5.13
C GLY A 77 42.06 -10.88 -4.45
N ASN A 78 41.32 -10.16 -3.61
CA ASN A 78 40.15 -10.69 -2.88
C ASN A 78 38.86 -10.71 -3.70
N ILE A 79 38.84 -10.12 -4.90
CA ILE A 79 37.66 -10.08 -5.79
C ILE A 79 37.58 -11.31 -6.70
N ASN A 80 38.67 -12.08 -6.81
CA ASN A 80 38.74 -13.36 -7.53
C ASN A 80 38.73 -14.57 -6.57
N LEU A 81 37.92 -14.52 -5.50
CA LEU A 81 37.43 -15.76 -4.90
C LEU A 81 36.62 -16.49 -5.98
N GLN A 82 37.17 -17.57 -6.52
CA GLN A 82 36.40 -18.59 -7.23
C GLN A 82 35.36 -19.12 -6.24
N PHE A 83 34.18 -18.50 -6.25
CA PHE A 83 33.01 -19.05 -5.62
C PHE A 83 32.61 -20.28 -6.44
N ASP A 84 33.04 -21.45 -5.98
CA ASP A 84 32.48 -22.71 -6.44
C ASP A 84 31.08 -22.82 -5.83
N LEU A 85 30.13 -22.06 -6.42
CA LEU A 85 28.72 -22.19 -6.10
C LEU A 85 28.26 -23.54 -6.65
N SER A 86 28.37 -24.57 -5.81
CA SER A 86 27.38 -25.64 -5.84
C SER A 86 26.00 -24.97 -5.92
N PRO A 87 25.05 -25.50 -6.72
CA PRO A 87 23.80 -24.80 -7.00
C PRO A 87 23.15 -24.36 -5.69
N PRO A 88 22.60 -23.12 -5.59
CA PRO A 88 22.08 -22.54 -4.36
C PRO A 88 20.71 -23.15 -3.99
N SER A 89 20.61 -24.47 -4.02
CA SER A 89 19.48 -25.24 -3.58
C SER A 89 19.79 -25.91 -2.25
N SER A 90 19.99 -25.15 -1.16
CA SER A 90 19.74 -25.65 0.23
C SER A 90 19.98 -24.65 1.39
N LEU A 91 19.86 -23.33 1.20
CA LEU A 91 19.65 -22.42 2.35
C LEU A 91 18.20 -21.98 2.52
N ILE A 92 17.28 -22.55 1.76
CA ILE A 92 15.87 -22.63 2.18
C ILE A 92 15.78 -23.88 3.03
N ARG A 93 15.81 -23.69 4.35
CA ARG A 93 15.53 -24.69 5.37
C ARG A 93 14.31 -25.53 4.91
N ASN A 94 14.40 -26.87 4.89
CA ASN A 94 13.37 -27.75 4.28
C ASN A 94 11.94 -27.46 4.79
N ASP A 95 11.83 -26.97 6.02
CA ASP A 95 10.64 -26.43 6.68
C ASP A 95 9.97 -25.27 5.90
N HIS A 96 10.73 -24.35 5.29
CA HIS A 96 10.17 -23.25 4.50
C HIS A 96 9.64 -23.68 3.13
N LEU A 97 10.12 -24.79 2.57
CA LEU A 97 9.56 -25.36 1.33
C LEU A 97 8.30 -26.17 1.62
N GLN A 98 8.27 -26.93 2.71
CA GLN A 98 7.12 -27.76 3.07
C GLN A 98 5.84 -26.94 3.35
N GLU A 99 5.96 -25.78 4.00
CA GLU A 99 4.79 -24.94 4.30
C GLU A 99 4.17 -24.26 3.08
N ARG A 100 4.95 -24.03 2.02
CA ARG A 100 4.46 -23.43 0.78
C ARG A 100 3.50 -24.35 0.01
N HIS A 101 3.65 -25.66 0.15
CA HIS A 101 2.80 -26.66 -0.52
C HIS A 101 1.53 -27.01 0.26
N LEU A 102 1.38 -26.56 1.51
CA LEU A 102 0.19 -26.81 2.29
C LEU A 102 -0.99 -25.97 1.78
N THR A 103 -2.15 -26.59 1.65
CA THR A 103 -3.41 -25.87 1.42
C THR A 103 -3.71 -24.95 2.61
N GLN A 104 -4.51 -23.91 2.40
CA GLN A 104 -4.91 -23.00 3.47
C GLN A 104 -5.54 -23.75 4.66
N GLU A 105 -6.28 -24.81 4.39
CA GLU A 105 -6.85 -25.71 5.39
C GLU A 105 -5.77 -26.45 6.20
N GLN A 106 -4.77 -27.02 5.52
CA GLN A 106 -3.68 -27.73 6.18
C GLN A 106 -2.81 -26.80 7.03
N ARG A 107 -2.61 -25.55 6.59
CA ARG A 107 -1.93 -24.53 7.40
C ARG A 107 -2.73 -24.17 8.65
N PHE A 108 -4.05 -24.03 8.51
CA PHE A 108 -4.94 -23.78 9.65
C PHE A 108 -4.93 -24.95 10.64
N LYS A 109 -4.99 -26.20 10.16
CA LYS A 109 -4.90 -27.40 11.00
C LYS A 109 -3.60 -27.45 11.81
N LYS A 110 -2.47 -27.26 11.14
CA LYS A 110 -1.13 -27.20 11.76
C LYS A 110 -0.96 -26.03 12.74
N MET A 111 -1.64 -24.90 12.50
CA MET A 111 -1.61 -23.75 13.40
C MET A 111 -2.48 -23.97 14.65
N MET A 112 -3.63 -24.63 14.49
CA MET A 112 -4.59 -24.83 15.59
C MET A 112 -4.28 -26.06 16.45
N SER A 113 -3.44 -26.99 15.96
CA SER A 113 -3.03 -28.18 16.70
C SER A 113 -2.27 -27.88 18.00
N PHE A 114 -1.75 -26.66 18.16
CA PHE A 114 -1.15 -26.20 19.43
C PHE A 114 -2.19 -25.91 20.51
N TYR A 115 -3.43 -25.63 20.13
CA TYR A 115 -4.47 -25.14 21.03
C TYR A 115 -5.58 -26.17 21.29
N THR A 116 -5.85 -27.07 20.34
CA THR A 116 -6.90 -28.09 20.45
C THR A 116 -6.51 -29.39 19.72
N ASN A 117 -7.32 -30.44 19.86
CA ASN A 117 -7.06 -31.73 19.21
C ASN A 117 -7.49 -31.73 17.72
N GLU A 118 -6.85 -32.59 16.92
CA GLU A 118 -7.07 -32.69 15.47
C GLU A 118 -8.54 -32.94 15.06
N PRO A 119 -9.32 -33.79 15.77
CA PRO A 119 -10.73 -34.00 15.45
C PRO A 119 -11.59 -32.75 15.63
N THR A 120 -11.37 -31.97 16.70
CA THR A 120 -12.11 -30.72 16.93
C THR A 120 -11.75 -29.68 15.89
N ILE A 121 -10.47 -29.58 15.49
CA ILE A 121 -10.04 -28.64 14.45
C ILE A 121 -10.69 -28.99 13.11
N SER A 122 -10.71 -30.28 12.75
CA SER A 122 -11.37 -30.74 11.53
C SER A 122 -12.86 -30.43 11.55
N ALA A 123 -13.55 -30.67 12.67
CA ALA A 123 -14.97 -30.32 12.82
C ALA A 123 -15.25 -28.81 12.70
N ILE A 124 -14.34 -27.95 13.18
CA ILE A 124 -14.44 -26.49 13.02
C ILE A 124 -14.30 -26.09 11.55
N VAL A 125 -13.33 -26.66 10.84
CA VAL A 125 -13.12 -26.44 9.41
C VAL A 125 -14.34 -26.88 8.60
N ASP A 126 -14.82 -28.10 8.83
CA ASP A 126 -15.97 -28.66 8.09
C ASP A 126 -17.23 -27.80 8.29
N ARG A 127 -17.46 -27.34 9.53
CA ARG A 127 -18.56 -26.44 9.84
C ARG A 127 -18.42 -25.09 9.14
N ALA A 128 -17.22 -24.50 9.15
CA ALA A 128 -16.95 -23.23 8.48
C ALA A 128 -17.14 -23.35 6.97
N GLN A 129 -16.72 -24.46 6.35
CA GLN A 129 -16.94 -24.73 4.93
C GLN A 129 -18.43 -24.84 4.60
N LEU A 130 -19.21 -25.59 5.39
CA LEU A 130 -20.65 -25.72 5.20
C LEU A 130 -21.40 -24.39 5.37
N GLU A 131 -21.01 -23.57 6.34
CA GLU A 131 -21.60 -22.24 6.55
C GLU A 131 -21.25 -21.28 5.40
N ALA A 132 -20.00 -21.30 4.93
CA ALA A 132 -19.54 -20.51 3.80
C ALA A 132 -20.25 -20.91 2.49
N GLU A 133 -20.42 -22.21 2.23
CA GLU A 133 -21.13 -22.72 1.06
C GLU A 133 -22.59 -22.27 1.05
N LYS A 134 -23.29 -22.41 2.19
CA LYS A 134 -24.68 -21.95 2.33
C LYS A 134 -24.81 -20.45 2.13
N SER A 135 -23.87 -19.67 2.67
CA SER A 135 -23.81 -18.21 2.49
C SER A 135 -23.59 -17.85 1.02
N TYR A 136 -22.64 -18.50 0.36
CA TYR A 136 -22.36 -18.30 -1.07
C TYR A 136 -23.58 -18.63 -1.95
N ILE A 137 -24.21 -19.78 -1.74
CA ILE A 137 -25.42 -20.19 -2.48
C ILE A 137 -26.53 -19.14 -2.28
N THR A 138 -26.72 -18.64 -1.07
CA THR A 138 -27.75 -17.64 -0.77
C THR A 138 -27.46 -16.31 -1.45
N ASN A 139 -26.22 -15.83 -1.36
CA ASN A 139 -25.80 -14.56 -1.94
C ASN A 139 -25.76 -14.59 -3.47
N MET A 140 -25.42 -15.73 -4.07
CA MET A 140 -25.32 -15.88 -5.52
C MET A 140 -26.64 -16.22 -6.21
N LYS A 141 -27.68 -16.67 -5.47
CA LYS A 141 -29.01 -16.96 -6.05
C LYS A 141 -29.59 -15.78 -6.82
N LYS A 142 -29.53 -14.56 -6.26
CA LYS A 142 -30.09 -13.36 -6.89
C LYS A 142 -29.32 -12.93 -8.15
N PRO A 143 -27.99 -12.71 -8.11
CA PRO A 143 -27.19 -12.41 -9.30
C PRO A 143 -27.34 -13.46 -10.41
N CYS A 144 -27.32 -14.75 -10.09
CA CYS A 144 -27.51 -15.82 -11.07
C CYS A 144 -28.90 -15.77 -11.72
N SER A 145 -29.94 -15.47 -10.95
CA SER A 145 -31.31 -15.35 -11.49
C SER A 145 -31.46 -14.14 -12.43
N GLU A 146 -30.83 -13.01 -12.10
CA GLU A 146 -30.82 -11.80 -12.93
C GLU A 146 -30.01 -12.02 -14.22
N LEU A 147 -28.84 -12.65 -14.13
CA LEU A 147 -28.01 -13.01 -15.28
C LEU A 147 -28.76 -13.95 -16.23
N LEU A 148 -29.44 -14.97 -15.69
CA LEU A 148 -30.24 -15.90 -16.49
C LEU A 148 -31.41 -15.20 -17.19
N ASN A 149 -32.08 -14.26 -16.51
CA ASN A 149 -33.14 -13.46 -17.11
C ASN A 149 -32.62 -12.56 -18.24
N ASN A 150 -31.46 -11.93 -18.05
CA ASN A 150 -30.80 -11.14 -19.09
C ASN A 150 -30.40 -12.00 -20.29
N GLN A 151 -29.88 -13.20 -20.06
CA GLN A 151 -29.53 -14.14 -21.14
C GLN A 151 -30.77 -14.56 -21.93
N LYS A 152 -31.89 -14.89 -21.25
CA LYS A 152 -33.17 -15.17 -21.91
C LYS A 152 -33.67 -13.98 -22.73
N ARG A 153 -33.53 -12.75 -22.22
CA ARG A 153 -33.91 -11.52 -22.92
C ARG A 153 -33.05 -11.30 -24.16
N LEU A 154 -31.73 -11.49 -24.07
CA LEU A 154 -30.80 -11.41 -25.21
C LEU A 154 -31.17 -12.40 -26.31
N VAL A 155 -31.48 -13.65 -25.96
CA VAL A 155 -31.91 -14.66 -26.94
C VAL A 155 -33.20 -14.23 -27.65
N LYS A 156 -34.18 -13.68 -26.91
CA LYS A 156 -35.42 -13.15 -27.51
C LYS A 156 -35.15 -11.99 -28.47
N ILE A 157 -34.31 -11.03 -28.07
CA ILE A 157 -33.92 -9.90 -28.92
C ILE A 157 -33.23 -10.40 -30.18
N LYS A 158 -32.25 -11.30 -30.05
CA LYS A 158 -31.53 -11.88 -31.19
C LYS A 158 -32.48 -12.59 -32.16
N LYS A 159 -33.43 -13.38 -31.66
CA LYS A 159 -34.46 -14.02 -32.51
C LYS A 159 -35.32 -12.98 -33.23
N HIS A 160 -35.74 -11.93 -32.55
CA HIS A 160 -36.54 -10.85 -33.14
C HIS A 160 -35.74 -10.08 -34.21
N LEU A 161 -34.48 -9.78 -33.93
CA LEU A 161 -33.59 -9.06 -34.84
C LEU A 161 -33.28 -9.89 -36.09
N ASN A 162 -33.02 -11.18 -35.92
CA ASN A 162 -32.88 -12.13 -37.04
C ASN A 162 -34.16 -12.23 -37.86
N LYS A 163 -35.35 -12.22 -37.23
CA LYS A 163 -36.62 -12.21 -37.96
C LYS A 163 -36.77 -10.93 -38.79
N LYS A 164 -36.42 -9.77 -38.22
CA LYS A 164 -36.45 -8.48 -38.92
C LYS A 164 -35.45 -8.41 -40.08
N MET A 165 -34.23 -8.90 -39.90
CA MET A 165 -33.24 -8.96 -41.00
C MET A 165 -33.65 -9.93 -42.10
N LYS A 166 -34.32 -11.04 -41.77
CA LYS A 166 -34.88 -11.94 -42.78
C LYS A 166 -36.05 -11.32 -43.55
N SER A 167 -36.89 -10.52 -42.88
CA SER A 167 -38.02 -9.85 -43.54
C SER A 167 -37.61 -8.65 -44.39
N ASN A 168 -36.52 -7.97 -44.05
CA ASN A 168 -35.93 -6.92 -44.88
C ASN A 168 -34.41 -7.11 -44.98
N PRO A 169 -33.91 -7.68 -46.10
CA PRO A 169 -32.48 -7.90 -46.29
C PRO A 169 -31.68 -6.60 -46.47
N ASN A 170 -32.32 -5.50 -46.82
CA ASN A 170 -31.68 -4.19 -47.01
C ASN A 170 -31.74 -3.30 -45.75
N ILE A 171 -32.23 -3.82 -44.62
CA ILE A 171 -32.46 -3.03 -43.40
C ILE A 171 -31.19 -2.38 -42.84
N LEU A 172 -30.02 -3.00 -43.07
CA LEU A 172 -28.72 -2.45 -42.68
C LEU A 172 -28.34 -1.25 -43.56
N GLN A 173 -28.58 -1.34 -44.87
CA GLN A 173 -28.37 -0.23 -45.81
C GLN A 173 -29.36 0.91 -45.56
N GLU A 174 -30.63 0.60 -45.29
CA GLU A 174 -31.63 1.60 -44.91
C GLU A 174 -31.26 2.31 -43.59
N GLN A 175 -30.75 1.59 -42.59
CA GLN A 175 -30.23 2.22 -41.37
C GLN A 175 -29.01 3.11 -41.63
N TYR A 176 -28.10 2.66 -42.49
CA TYR A 176 -26.93 3.46 -42.86
C TYR A 176 -27.35 4.77 -43.54
N ASN A 177 -28.26 4.68 -44.51
CA ASN A 177 -28.81 5.84 -45.22
C ASN A 177 -29.61 6.77 -44.28
N LEU A 178 -30.32 6.22 -43.29
CA LEU A 178 -31.01 7.00 -42.25
C LEU A 178 -30.05 7.71 -41.30
N LEU A 179 -28.93 7.08 -40.94
CA LEU A 179 -27.90 7.70 -40.11
C LEU A 179 -27.23 8.85 -40.86
N GLU A 180 -26.84 8.63 -42.12
CA GLU A 180 -26.23 9.64 -42.97
C GLU A 180 -27.19 10.82 -43.22
N SER A 181 -28.49 10.55 -43.39
CA SER A 181 -29.55 11.57 -43.46
C SER A 181 -29.74 12.33 -42.14
N LYS A 182 -29.63 11.67 -40.98
CA LYS A 182 -29.77 12.32 -39.66
C LYS A 182 -28.55 13.11 -39.21
N PHE A 183 -27.35 12.75 -39.64
CA PHE A 183 -26.13 13.52 -39.41
C PHE A 183 -26.08 14.78 -40.30
N ASN A 184 -26.64 14.72 -41.50
CA ASN A 184 -26.64 15.83 -42.46
C ASN A 184 -27.89 16.74 -42.39
N THR A 185 -28.84 16.44 -41.49
CA THR A 185 -29.98 17.32 -41.23
C THR A 185 -29.76 18.12 -39.95
N ALA A 186 -30.10 19.41 -39.97
CA ALA A 186 -30.02 20.25 -38.79
C ALA A 186 -30.84 19.60 -37.65
N PRO A 187 -30.28 19.53 -36.42
CA PRO A 187 -30.92 18.79 -35.34
C PRO A 187 -32.31 19.37 -35.08
N LYS A 188 -33.35 18.53 -35.19
CA LYS A 188 -34.69 18.90 -34.72
C LYS A 188 -34.58 19.15 -33.22
N LYS A 189 -35.06 20.30 -32.75
CA LYS A 189 -35.23 20.59 -31.32
C LYS A 189 -36.06 19.46 -30.71
N THR A 190 -35.42 18.61 -29.94
CA THR A 190 -36.08 17.64 -29.05
C THR A 190 -35.95 18.15 -27.63
N ASP A 191 -37.03 18.07 -26.85
CA ASP A 191 -37.13 18.44 -25.42
C ASP A 191 -36.31 17.52 -24.48
N ALA A 192 -35.16 17.02 -24.93
CA ALA A 192 -34.31 16.12 -24.17
C ALA A 192 -32.90 16.69 -24.08
N PHE A 193 -32.56 17.21 -22.89
CA PHE A 193 -31.28 17.78 -22.45
C PHE A 193 -30.65 18.79 -23.42
N THR A 194 -30.78 20.07 -23.08
CA THR A 194 -30.02 21.12 -23.73
C THR A 194 -28.54 20.99 -23.39
N ARG A 195 -27.68 21.52 -24.25
CA ARG A 195 -26.23 21.59 -24.00
C ARG A 195 -25.93 22.29 -22.67
N ASP A 196 -26.74 23.27 -22.31
CA ASP A 196 -26.58 24.05 -21.08
C ASP A 196 -26.88 23.20 -19.84
N ASP A 197 -27.87 22.29 -19.91
CA ASP A 197 -28.15 21.33 -18.83
C ASP A 197 -26.96 20.39 -18.58
N VAL A 198 -26.30 19.94 -19.66
CA VAL A 198 -25.10 19.10 -19.56
C VAL A 198 -23.94 19.88 -18.97
N LEU A 199 -23.71 21.11 -19.41
CA LEU A 199 -22.65 21.97 -18.89
C LEU A 199 -22.86 22.32 -17.42
N GLN A 200 -24.10 22.59 -17.01
CA GLN A 200 -24.45 22.81 -15.61
C GLN A 200 -24.17 21.55 -14.78
N LYS A 201 -24.56 20.36 -15.26
CA LYS A 201 -24.30 19.12 -14.54
C LYS A 201 -22.80 18.80 -14.43
N VAL A 202 -22.02 19.13 -15.46
CA VAL A 202 -20.56 19.02 -15.42
C VAL A 202 -19.97 19.98 -14.37
N ALA A 203 -20.45 21.22 -14.31
CA ALA A 203 -19.98 22.20 -13.32
C ALA A 203 -20.32 21.77 -11.88
N GLU A 204 -21.53 21.25 -11.65
CA GLU A 204 -21.92 20.67 -10.35
C GLU A 204 -21.00 19.51 -9.95
N LEU A 205 -20.75 18.57 -10.87
CA LEU A 205 -19.83 17.45 -10.60
C LEU A 205 -18.42 17.92 -10.30
N MET A 206 -17.91 18.96 -10.98
CA MET A 206 -16.57 19.50 -10.70
C MET A 206 -16.50 20.18 -9.32
N ASN A 207 -17.56 20.88 -8.91
CA ASN A 207 -17.64 21.49 -7.58
C ASN A 207 -17.71 20.43 -6.47
N ASP A 208 -18.48 19.37 -6.67
CA ASP A 208 -18.56 18.23 -5.75
C ASP A 208 -17.19 17.56 -5.61
N LEU A 209 -16.50 17.33 -6.73
CA LEU A 209 -15.17 16.71 -6.75
C LEU A 209 -14.11 17.58 -6.05
N SER A 210 -14.17 18.89 -6.24
CA SER A 210 -13.30 19.84 -5.53
C SER A 210 -13.56 19.82 -4.02
N SER A 211 -14.82 19.73 -3.60
CA SER A 211 -15.20 19.66 -2.19
C SER A 211 -14.70 18.36 -1.55
N ILE A 212 -14.88 17.23 -2.23
CA ILE A 212 -14.36 15.92 -1.78
C ILE A 212 -12.83 15.96 -1.65
N HIS A 213 -12.13 16.59 -2.59
CA HIS A 213 -10.67 16.69 -2.52
C HIS A 213 -10.21 17.45 -1.27
N LYS A 214 -10.84 18.59 -0.96
CA LYS A 214 -10.54 19.37 0.25
C LYS A 214 -10.81 18.57 1.53
N THR A 215 -11.95 17.87 1.61
CA THR A 215 -12.27 17.02 2.76
C THR A 215 -11.24 15.89 2.92
N ASN A 216 -10.75 15.30 1.82
CA ASN A 216 -9.70 14.29 1.90
C ASN A 216 -8.39 14.86 2.42
N ASP A 217 -8.00 16.06 2.01
CA ASP A 217 -6.79 16.71 2.50
C ASP A 217 -6.90 17.00 4.01
N GLU A 218 -8.06 17.52 4.47
CA GLU A 218 -8.34 17.74 5.90
C GLU A 218 -8.29 16.44 6.72
N LEU A 219 -8.88 15.35 6.19
CA LEU A 219 -8.83 14.05 6.84
C LEU A 219 -7.40 13.50 6.92
N GLN A 220 -6.58 13.74 5.89
CA GLN A 220 -5.19 13.33 5.87
C GLN A 220 -4.36 14.07 6.92
N ASP A 221 -4.61 15.37 7.12
CA ASP A 221 -4.01 16.16 8.18
C ASP A 221 -4.43 15.65 9.57
N GLN A 222 -5.71 15.34 9.76
CA GLN A 222 -6.20 14.74 11.01
C GLN A 222 -5.54 13.38 11.31
N ILE A 223 -5.36 12.52 10.29
CA ILE A 223 -4.66 11.24 10.44
C ILE A 223 -3.20 11.46 10.88
N GLN A 224 -2.52 12.48 10.34
CA GLN A 224 -1.16 12.79 10.76
C GLN A 224 -1.09 13.27 12.22
N ILE A 225 -2.02 14.13 12.63
CA ILE A 225 -2.13 14.58 14.03
C ILE A 225 -2.34 13.39 14.98
N ILE A 226 -3.29 12.51 14.65
CA ILE A 226 -3.59 11.30 15.44
C ILE A 226 -2.36 10.39 15.50
N SER A 227 -1.63 10.25 14.39
CA SER A 227 -0.43 9.42 14.32
C SER A 227 0.70 9.96 15.21
N LYS A 228 0.88 11.29 15.27
CA LYS A 228 1.82 11.95 16.21
C LYS A 228 1.40 11.77 17.67
N ALA A 229 0.11 11.94 17.97
CA ALA A 229 -0.43 11.71 19.30
C ALA A 229 -0.22 10.25 19.76
N LYS A 230 -0.47 9.28 18.87
CA LYS A 230 -0.21 7.85 19.13
C LYS A 230 1.27 7.58 19.43
N ALA A 231 2.18 8.16 18.64
CA ALA A 231 3.62 8.00 18.89
C ALA A 231 4.02 8.55 20.26
N THR A 232 3.45 9.69 20.66
CA THR A 232 3.69 10.29 21.99
C THR A 232 3.20 9.38 23.11
N LEU A 233 1.99 8.84 22.99
CA LEU A 233 1.42 7.90 23.97
C LEU A 233 2.23 6.60 24.10
N GLU A 234 2.76 6.06 23.00
CA GLU A 234 3.63 4.88 23.06
C GLU A 234 4.97 5.18 23.76
N MET A 235 5.53 6.39 23.55
CA MET A 235 6.72 6.82 24.28
C MET A 235 6.44 6.96 25.79
N GLU A 236 5.32 7.58 26.17
CA GLU A 236 4.92 7.71 27.58
C GLU A 236 4.69 6.34 28.23
N LYS A 237 4.00 5.44 27.53
CA LYS A 237 3.78 4.06 28.00
C LYS A 237 5.11 3.34 28.25
N SER A 238 6.05 3.43 27.31
CA SER A 238 7.39 2.85 27.49
C SER A 238 8.11 3.46 28.70
N GLY A 239 8.00 4.78 28.90
CA GLY A 239 8.55 5.46 30.07
C GLY A 239 7.95 4.96 31.39
N ILE A 240 6.63 4.76 31.43
CA ILE A 240 5.93 4.20 32.60
C ILE A 240 6.36 2.75 32.86
N GLU A 241 6.50 1.92 31.83
CA GLU A 241 6.96 0.53 31.96
C GLU A 241 8.37 0.46 32.57
N VAL A 242 9.28 1.35 32.14
CA VAL A 242 10.61 1.47 32.73
C VAL A 242 10.53 1.88 34.20
N ALA A 243 9.73 2.90 34.53
CA ALA A 243 9.54 3.36 35.91
C ALA A 243 8.98 2.25 36.82
N ILE A 244 7.99 1.49 36.35
CA ILE A 244 7.44 0.32 37.06
C ILE A 244 8.51 -0.73 37.30
N SER A 245 9.37 -1.01 36.30
CA SER A 245 10.46 -1.98 36.43
C SER A 245 11.46 -1.56 37.53
N VAL A 246 11.85 -0.28 37.54
CA VAL A 246 12.75 0.28 38.57
C VAL A 246 12.12 0.19 39.97
N GLU A 247 10.85 0.53 40.11
CA GLU A 247 10.16 0.45 41.41
C GLU A 247 9.96 -1.00 41.89
N LYS A 248 9.72 -1.95 40.98
CA LYS A 248 9.72 -3.39 41.32
C LYS A 248 11.08 -3.84 41.84
N GLU A 249 12.18 -3.41 41.22
CA GLU A 249 13.53 -3.74 41.67
C GLU A 249 13.83 -3.12 43.04
N ARG A 250 13.46 -1.86 43.26
CA ARG A 250 13.58 -1.17 44.57
C ARG A 250 12.79 -1.89 45.65
N LEU A 251 11.55 -2.26 45.38
CA LEU A 251 10.71 -3.00 46.30
C LEU A 251 11.33 -4.37 46.65
N SER A 252 11.83 -5.10 45.65
CA SER A 252 12.50 -6.38 45.86
C SER A 252 13.74 -6.25 46.75
N LYS A 253 14.60 -5.24 46.50
CA LYS A 253 15.76 -4.94 47.35
C LYS A 253 15.36 -4.57 48.77
N ALA A 254 14.29 -3.78 48.94
CA ALA A 254 13.77 -3.42 50.25
C ALA A 254 13.24 -4.65 51.01
N GLN A 255 12.50 -5.53 50.33
CA GLN A 255 12.03 -6.81 50.89
C GLN A 255 13.19 -7.71 51.31
N GLN A 256 14.24 -7.82 50.48
CA GLN A 256 15.44 -8.59 50.84
C GLN A 256 16.12 -8.03 52.10
N ARG A 257 16.29 -6.72 52.19
CA ARG A 257 16.87 -6.07 53.38
C ARG A 257 16.01 -6.26 54.62
N PHE A 258 14.69 -6.15 54.48
CA PHE A 258 13.75 -6.37 55.57
C PHE A 258 13.84 -7.81 56.10
N ASN A 259 13.86 -8.80 55.21
CA ASN A 259 14.01 -10.21 55.59
C ASN A 259 15.37 -10.49 56.25
N GLN A 260 16.46 -9.86 55.78
CA GLN A 260 17.77 -9.95 56.43
C GLN A 260 17.76 -9.38 57.84
N LEU A 261 17.11 -8.23 58.04
CA LEU A 261 16.99 -7.60 59.37
C LEU A 261 16.15 -8.45 60.32
N ILE A 262 15.05 -9.05 59.83
CA ILE A 262 14.27 -10.02 60.62
C ILE A 262 15.15 -11.20 61.02
N GLY A 263 15.84 -11.84 60.07
CA GLY A 263 16.71 -12.99 60.36
C GLY A 263 17.78 -12.67 61.41
N ARG A 264 18.45 -11.53 61.26
CA ARG A 264 19.49 -11.07 62.19
C ARG A 264 18.95 -10.72 63.58
N ASN A 265 17.74 -10.15 63.67
CA ASN A 265 17.10 -9.91 64.97
C ASN A 265 16.70 -11.20 65.66
N SER A 266 16.24 -12.21 64.91
CA SER A 266 15.94 -13.53 65.46
C SER A 266 17.21 -14.19 66.04
N GLU A 267 18.34 -14.12 65.33
CA GLU A 267 19.63 -14.63 65.81
C GLU A 267 20.11 -13.92 67.09
N LEU A 268 19.86 -12.62 67.22
CA LEU A 268 20.22 -11.84 68.42
C LEU A 268 19.32 -12.14 69.64
N LEU A 269 18.10 -12.64 69.43
CA LEU A 269 17.16 -13.01 70.51
C LEU A 269 17.38 -14.45 71.02
N GLU A 270 18.09 -15.28 70.26
CA GLU A 270 18.45 -16.65 70.65
C GLU A 270 19.79 -16.74 71.41
N MET A 271 20.57 -15.65 71.46
CA MET A 271 21.76 -15.49 72.31
C MET A 271 21.42 -14.86 73.67
#